data_AF-A0A0R1XLI5-F1
#
_entry.id   AF-A0A0R1XLI5-F1
#
_cell.length_a   1.000
_cell.length_b   1.000
_cell.length_c   1.000
_cell.angle_alpha   90.00
_cell.angle_beta   90.00
_cell.angle_gamma   90.00
#
_symmetry.space_group_name_H-M   'P 1'
#
loop_
_entity.id
_entity.type
_entity.pdbx_description
1 polymer ?
#
loop_
_entity_poly.entity_id
_entity_poly.type
_entity_poly.pdbx_seq_one_letter_code
_entity_poly.pdbx_strand_id
1 'polypeptide(L)'
;MLYNLAVKNFKRYRVIHGIQISIGALAVMIMFDFSLMGADAKLMQVIGNTILSRSFLFLFTLVVAGLLILFSTYWNRLLMRQRYQEIGQLALMGMPTLKILLAFAIEFLLSQIIALGIGLCLGLLFYKLLVMILLKVSYVNFAIGFYFNWRALLPVILLIPILQVILFLNNLITIKRLSLLRLLKPKRPNVPEILPLWQLQLLSLLVLGLLLGGAQGFVNLFSVDDFLAQQLNISLVAGLCLAILLLSIAWILGLMGLWRIVIPTVILCLRRFKKLYFIQQRIFTISEISRWSFRNVKSLTGITLLLGLAFTFLGMGALVSRYGLNTIDNYTPYSLLATANKQVEIDQILKRDKVVAQVQPIFQTKILPVNYNLDTVVGHNYRSNADPSMVMTQATYNRFARYRGLKTLKLKPNQAGIIMPVTSILKAASKKDIAAQKPVVQVGTYAQLKLQITSITN
;
A
#
# COMPACT_ATOMS: atom_id res chain seq x y z
N MET A 1 41.97 3.54 23.50
CA MET A 1 41.34 2.54 24.41
C MET A 1 39.88 2.23 24.04
N LEU A 2 39.00 3.23 23.84
CA LEU A 2 37.59 3.03 23.46
C LEU A 2 37.38 2.31 22.11
N TYR A 3 38.18 2.65 21.09
CA TYR A 3 38.12 2.00 19.76
C TYR A 3 38.45 0.50 19.81
N ASN A 4 39.53 0.12 20.51
CA ASN A 4 39.89 -1.30 20.66
C ASN A 4 38.84 -2.10 21.44
N LEU A 5 38.12 -1.46 22.36
CA LEU A 5 36.99 -2.08 23.06
C LEU A 5 35.80 -2.31 22.12
N ALA A 6 35.47 -1.31 21.28
CA ALA A 6 34.41 -1.41 20.28
C ALA A 6 34.69 -2.51 19.24
N VAL A 7 35.92 -2.62 18.73
CA VAL A 7 36.30 -3.66 17.74
C VAL A 7 36.23 -5.06 18.35
N LYS A 8 36.65 -5.22 19.62
CA LYS A 8 36.60 -6.51 20.33
C LYS A 8 35.15 -6.94 20.63
N ASN A 9 34.29 -5.99 20.97
CA ASN A 9 32.85 -6.21 21.12
C ASN A 9 32.19 -6.59 19.79
N PHE A 10 32.55 -5.92 18.70
CA PHE A 10 31.99 -6.18 17.37
C PHE A 10 32.24 -7.62 16.91
N LYS A 11 33.44 -8.17 17.19
CA LYS A 11 33.76 -9.59 16.91
C LYS A 11 32.99 -10.55 17.83
N ARG A 12 32.82 -10.21 19.12
CA ARG A 12 32.13 -11.05 20.10
C ARG A 12 30.62 -11.15 19.82
N TYR A 13 30.00 -10.09 19.31
CA TYR A 13 28.57 -10.00 19.01
C TYR A 13 28.27 -9.85 17.52
N ARG A 14 29.13 -10.43 16.66
CA ARG A 14 29.07 -10.31 15.19
C ARG A 14 27.70 -10.61 14.58
N VAL A 15 26.92 -11.51 15.18
CA VAL A 15 25.58 -11.88 14.70
C VAL A 15 24.59 -10.73 14.89
N ILE A 16 24.58 -10.09 16.06
CA ILE A 16 23.66 -8.97 16.35
C ILE A 16 24.05 -7.74 15.53
N HIS A 17 25.35 -7.45 15.40
CA HIS A 17 25.83 -6.37 14.53
C HIS A 17 25.56 -6.67 13.05
N GLY A 18 25.74 -7.92 12.61
CA GLY A 18 25.40 -8.36 11.26
C GLY A 18 23.92 -8.14 10.93
N ILE A 19 23.00 -8.53 11.83
CA ILE A 19 21.56 -8.30 11.65
C ILE A 19 21.25 -6.80 11.58
N GLN A 20 21.88 -5.98 12.43
CA GLN A 20 21.70 -4.53 12.40
C GLN A 20 22.16 -3.92 11.07
N ILE A 21 23.30 -4.36 10.55
CA ILE A 21 23.84 -3.94 9.26
C ILE A 21 22.89 -4.38 8.13
N SER A 22 22.43 -5.63 8.14
CA SER A 22 21.52 -6.16 7.11
C SER A 22 20.21 -5.37 7.04
N ILE A 23 19.61 -5.04 8.20
CA ILE A 23 18.36 -4.27 8.26
C ILE A 23 18.59 -2.85 7.73
N GLY A 24 19.69 -2.21 8.13
CA GLY A 24 20.05 -0.88 7.61
C GLY A 24 20.32 -0.91 6.10
N ALA A 25 21.06 -1.90 5.62
CA ALA A 25 21.40 -2.05 4.21
C ALA A 25 20.16 -2.30 3.35
N LEU A 26 19.22 -3.13 3.83
CA LEU A 26 17.96 -3.39 3.16
C LEU A 26 17.09 -2.13 3.08
N ALA A 27 17.03 -1.32 4.14
CA ALA A 27 16.30 -0.05 4.12
C ALA A 27 16.91 0.94 3.11
N VAL A 28 18.24 1.05 3.08
CA VAL A 28 18.96 1.90 2.11
C VAL A 28 18.77 1.40 0.68
N MET A 29 18.88 0.10 0.45
CA MET A 29 18.65 -0.56 -0.84
C MET A 29 17.27 -0.21 -1.39
N ILE A 30 16.21 -0.50 -0.62
CA ILE A 30 14.83 -0.24 -1.05
C ILE A 30 14.62 1.24 -1.36
N MET A 31 15.08 2.13 -0.48
CA MET A 31 14.92 3.58 -0.68
C MET A 31 15.64 4.06 -1.95
N PHE A 32 16.84 3.54 -2.21
CA PHE A 32 17.61 3.87 -3.39
C PHE A 32 16.97 3.31 -4.67
N ASP A 33 16.47 2.08 -4.64
CA ASP A 33 15.78 1.45 -5.78
C ASP A 33 14.55 2.26 -6.21
N PHE A 34 13.71 2.66 -5.25
CA PHE A 34 12.54 3.50 -5.56
C PHE A 34 12.94 4.89 -6.06
N SER A 35 14.01 5.47 -5.52
CA SER A 35 14.52 6.74 -6.03
C SER A 35 15.08 6.61 -7.45
N LEU A 36 15.70 5.49 -7.81
CA LEU A 36 16.16 5.20 -9.17
C LEU A 36 15.00 5.00 -10.13
N MET A 37 13.94 4.30 -9.71
CA MET A 37 12.72 4.13 -10.50
C MET A 37 12.08 5.47 -10.86
N GLY A 38 11.99 6.40 -9.90
CA GLY A 38 11.46 7.74 -10.16
C GLY A 38 12.34 8.61 -11.08
N ALA A 39 13.64 8.31 -11.16
CA ALA A 39 14.60 9.05 -11.97
C ALA A 39 14.79 8.48 -13.39
N ASP A 40 14.44 7.22 -13.64
CA ASP A 40 14.65 6.58 -14.94
C ASP A 40 13.66 7.09 -16.00
N ALA A 41 14.20 7.84 -16.95
CA ALA A 41 13.44 8.37 -18.07
C ALA A 41 12.85 7.27 -18.98
N LYS A 42 13.52 6.12 -19.13
CA LYS A 42 13.01 5.01 -19.96
C LYS A 42 11.80 4.37 -19.31
N LEU A 43 11.88 4.12 -17.99
CA LEU A 43 10.73 3.66 -17.20
C LEU A 43 9.56 4.66 -17.31
N MET A 44 9.84 5.97 -17.26
CA MET A 44 8.80 7.01 -17.39
C MET A 44 8.15 7.08 -18.77
N GLN A 45 8.88 6.77 -19.83
CA GLN A 45 8.28 6.65 -21.16
C GLN A 45 7.31 5.46 -21.24
N VAL A 46 7.67 4.33 -20.63
CA VAL A 46 6.85 3.10 -20.63
C VAL A 46 5.59 3.26 -19.78
N ILE A 47 5.69 3.88 -18.60
CA ILE A 47 4.56 4.12 -17.69
C ILE A 47 3.65 5.27 -18.20
N GLY A 48 4.11 6.03 -19.19
CA GLY A 48 3.48 7.25 -19.67
C GLY A 48 3.95 8.43 -18.84
N ASN A 49 4.72 9.33 -19.46
CA ASN A 49 5.37 10.47 -18.82
C ASN A 49 4.38 11.61 -18.54
N THR A 50 3.38 11.34 -17.71
CA THR A 50 2.35 12.31 -17.30
C THR A 50 2.65 12.88 -15.91
N ILE A 51 2.05 14.03 -15.60
CA ILE A 51 2.15 14.62 -14.25
C ILE A 51 1.54 13.66 -13.21
N LEU A 52 0.47 12.95 -13.58
CA LEU A 52 -0.19 11.96 -12.74
C LEU A 52 0.73 10.79 -12.39
N SER A 53 1.42 10.18 -13.36
CA SER A 53 2.31 9.04 -13.11
C SER A 53 3.50 9.40 -12.23
N ARG A 54 4.10 10.60 -12.44
CA ARG A 54 5.17 11.12 -11.57
C ARG A 54 4.69 11.35 -10.14
N SER A 55 3.51 11.96 -9.97
CA SER A 55 2.93 12.20 -8.65
C SER A 55 2.62 10.90 -7.92
N PHE A 56 2.10 9.87 -8.61
CA PHE A 56 1.87 8.56 -8.02
C PHE A 56 3.15 7.89 -7.54
N LEU A 57 4.22 7.93 -8.35
CA LEU A 57 5.52 7.36 -7.95
C LEU A 57 6.15 8.11 -6.78
N PHE A 58 6.01 9.44 -6.75
CA PHE A 58 6.47 10.25 -5.63
C PHE A 58 5.71 9.91 -4.33
N LEU A 59 4.38 9.84 -4.39
CA LEU A 59 3.55 9.41 -3.25
C LEU A 59 3.91 8.00 -2.80
N PHE A 60 4.11 7.07 -3.73
CA PHE A 60 4.51 5.71 -3.41
C PHE A 60 5.87 5.66 -2.69
N THR A 61 6.83 6.45 -3.18
CA THR A 61 8.16 6.57 -2.56
C THR A 61 8.05 7.13 -1.13
N LEU A 62 7.18 8.13 -0.89
CA LEU A 62 6.91 8.66 0.45
C LEU A 62 6.29 7.62 1.38
N VAL A 63 5.32 6.84 0.90
CA VAL A 63 4.70 5.76 1.68
C VAL A 63 5.74 4.72 2.05
N VAL A 64 6.55 4.25 1.09
CA VAL A 64 7.63 3.29 1.33
C VAL A 64 8.64 3.83 2.35
N ALA A 65 9.03 5.10 2.25
CA ALA A 65 9.91 5.73 3.22
C ALA A 65 9.32 5.72 4.64
N GLY A 66 8.03 6.05 4.78
CA GLY A 66 7.31 5.97 6.05
C GLY A 66 7.31 4.57 6.65
N LEU A 67 7.10 3.55 5.82
CA LEU A 67 7.14 2.14 6.24
C LEU A 67 8.54 1.72 6.68
N LEU A 68 9.58 2.11 5.94
CA LEU A 68 10.96 1.84 6.30
C LEU A 68 11.34 2.50 7.63
N ILE A 69 10.83 3.70 7.91
CA ILE A 69 11.01 4.38 9.21
C ILE A 69 10.38 3.58 10.34
N LEU A 70 9.11 3.17 10.20
CA LEU A 70 8.39 2.39 11.21
C LEU A 70 9.07 1.04 11.45
N PHE A 71 9.41 0.33 10.38
CA PHE A 71 10.08 -0.96 10.41
C PHE A 71 11.46 -0.86 11.08
N SER A 72 12.29 0.09 10.65
CA SER A 72 13.64 0.29 11.21
C SER A 72 13.59 0.67 12.69
N THR A 73 12.63 1.50 13.09
CA THR A 73 12.46 1.88 14.50
C THR A 73 12.00 0.70 15.35
N TYR A 74 11.11 -0.14 14.83
CA TYR A 74 10.70 -1.37 15.51
C TYR A 74 11.88 -2.33 15.71
N TRP A 75 12.60 -2.63 14.63
CA TRP A 75 13.77 -3.52 14.68
C TRP A 75 14.88 -3.01 15.57
N ASN A 76 15.18 -1.72 15.51
CA ASN A 76 16.16 -1.10 16.39
C ASN A 76 15.79 -1.30 17.87
N ARG A 77 14.51 -1.10 18.23
CA ARG A 77 14.02 -1.38 19.60
C ARG A 77 14.11 -2.86 19.97
N LEU A 78 13.86 -3.76 19.03
CA LEU A 78 13.97 -5.21 19.25
C LEU A 78 15.42 -5.64 19.50
N LEU A 79 16.36 -5.16 18.68
CA LEU A 79 17.80 -5.45 18.83
C LEU A 79 18.38 -4.85 20.10
N MET A 80 18.00 -3.62 20.44
CA MET A 80 18.42 -3.00 21.71
C MET A 80 17.99 -3.81 22.92
N ARG A 81 16.81 -4.45 22.90
CA ARG A 81 16.37 -5.35 23.99
C ARG A 81 17.28 -6.56 24.17
N GLN A 82 17.84 -7.09 23.09
CA GLN A 82 18.76 -8.22 23.15
C GLN A 82 20.10 -7.81 23.80
N ARG A 83 20.55 -6.57 23.57
CA ARG A 83 21.77 -5.99 24.17
C ARG A 83 21.65 -5.57 25.64
N TYR A 84 20.45 -5.63 26.23
CA TYR A 84 20.26 -5.25 27.64
C TYR A 84 21.01 -6.16 28.63
N GLN A 85 21.31 -7.40 28.27
CA GLN A 85 22.10 -8.28 29.14
C GLN A 85 23.56 -7.83 29.20
N GLU A 86 24.11 -7.38 28.08
CA GLU A 86 25.48 -6.83 27.96
C GLU A 86 25.62 -5.53 28.74
N ILE A 87 24.67 -4.59 28.56
CA ILE A 87 24.64 -3.32 29.30
C ILE A 87 24.57 -3.57 30.82
N GLY A 88 23.80 -4.59 31.23
CA GLY A 88 23.71 -4.98 32.64
C GLY A 88 25.02 -5.54 33.20
N GLN A 89 25.74 -6.37 32.43
CA GLN A 89 27.03 -6.91 32.83
C GLN A 89 28.10 -5.80 32.94
N LEU A 90 28.14 -4.88 31.99
CA LEU A 90 29.08 -3.75 32.00
C LEU A 90 28.81 -2.79 33.16
N ALA A 91 27.54 -2.56 33.52
CA ALA A 91 27.17 -1.76 34.67
C ALA A 91 27.60 -2.43 36.00
N LEU A 92 27.50 -3.77 36.11
CA LEU A 92 27.98 -4.52 37.28
C LEU A 92 29.51 -4.48 37.44
N MET A 93 30.25 -4.34 36.34
CA MET A 93 31.71 -4.16 36.35
C MET A 93 32.15 -2.74 36.76
N GLY A 94 31.22 -1.86 37.18
CA GLY A 94 31.53 -0.51 37.64
C GLY A 94 31.84 0.49 36.52
N MET A 95 31.56 0.16 35.25
CA MET A 95 31.76 1.12 34.17
C MET A 95 30.76 2.28 34.27
N PRO A 96 31.22 3.54 34.11
CA PRO A 96 30.31 4.69 34.14
C PRO A 96 29.35 4.61 32.94
N THR A 97 28.07 4.89 33.21
CA THR A 97 26.97 4.82 32.24
C THR A 97 27.25 5.63 30.97
N LEU A 98 27.98 6.74 31.09
CA LEU A 98 28.36 7.61 29.98
C LEU A 98 29.38 6.95 29.04
N LYS A 99 30.36 6.18 29.55
CA LYS A 99 31.32 5.44 28.70
C LYS A 99 30.63 4.29 27.97
N ILE A 100 29.71 3.60 28.63
CA ILE A 100 28.88 2.55 28.01
C ILE A 100 28.06 3.15 26.87
N LEU A 101 27.38 4.27 27.13
CA LEU A 101 26.55 4.96 26.15
C LEU A 101 27.37 5.44 24.93
N LEU A 102 28.55 6.02 25.13
CA LEU A 102 29.46 6.44 24.05
C LEU A 102 30.00 5.25 23.24
N ALA A 103 30.32 4.12 23.87
CA ALA A 103 30.78 2.93 23.15
C ALA A 103 29.69 2.37 22.23
N PHE A 104 28.47 2.17 22.74
CA PHE A 104 27.33 1.71 21.93
C PHE A 104 26.92 2.72 20.85
N ALA A 105 27.08 4.02 21.13
CA ALA A 105 26.85 5.09 20.17
C ALA A 105 27.79 4.96 18.95
N ILE A 106 29.09 4.81 19.19
CA ILE A 106 30.09 4.66 18.14
C ILE A 106 29.86 3.36 17.37
N GLU A 107 29.59 2.25 18.05
CA GLU A 107 29.27 0.97 17.42
C GLU A 107 28.02 1.06 16.52
N PHE A 108 26.99 1.78 16.96
CA PHE A 108 25.78 2.00 16.16
C PHE A 108 26.11 2.80 14.90
N LEU A 109 26.80 3.94 15.02
CA LEU A 109 27.15 4.80 13.89
C LEU A 109 28.02 4.07 12.87
N LEU A 110 29.05 3.33 13.32
CA LEU A 110 29.89 2.51 12.44
C LEU A 110 29.06 1.46 11.69
N SER A 111 28.16 0.77 12.38
CA SER A 111 27.27 -0.21 11.74
C SER A 111 26.38 0.43 10.67
N GLN A 112 25.87 1.64 10.91
CA GLN A 112 25.01 2.34 9.96
C GLN A 112 25.78 2.89 8.74
N ILE A 113 27.03 3.32 8.90
CA ILE A 113 27.88 3.73 7.79
C ILE A 113 28.18 2.54 6.88
N ILE A 114 28.53 1.39 7.45
CA ILE A 114 28.76 0.15 6.70
C ILE A 114 27.47 -0.27 5.98
N ALA A 115 26.32 -0.19 6.66
CA ALA A 115 25.02 -0.51 6.09
C ALA A 115 24.67 0.41 4.91
N LEU A 116 25.03 1.68 4.95
CA LEU A 116 24.82 2.63 3.85
C LEU A 116 25.62 2.22 2.61
N GLY A 117 26.91 1.89 2.78
CA GLY A 117 27.74 1.43 1.67
C GLY A 117 27.23 0.14 1.03
N ILE A 118 26.90 -0.86 1.86
CA ILE A 118 26.36 -2.14 1.39
C ILE A 118 24.99 -1.94 0.72
N GLY A 119 24.11 -1.13 1.31
CA GLY A 119 22.77 -0.87 0.78
C GLY A 119 22.79 -0.17 -0.57
N LEU A 120 23.69 0.79 -0.78
CA LEU A 120 23.88 1.42 -2.09
C LEU A 120 24.37 0.42 -3.14
N CYS A 121 25.35 -0.42 -2.77
CA CYS A 121 25.87 -1.46 -3.67
C CYS A 121 24.78 -2.49 -4.03
N LEU A 122 23.99 -2.91 -3.05
CA LEU A 122 22.86 -3.82 -3.27
C LEU A 122 21.79 -3.17 -4.12
N GLY A 123 21.45 -1.90 -3.91
CA GLY A 123 20.42 -1.24 -4.73
C GLY A 123 20.82 -1.11 -6.19
N LEU A 124 22.09 -0.80 -6.48
CA LEU A 124 22.59 -0.83 -7.88
C LEU A 124 22.40 -2.21 -8.53
N LEU A 125 22.60 -3.29 -7.77
CA LEU A 125 22.48 -4.67 -8.25
C LEU A 125 21.02 -5.11 -8.40
N PHE A 126 20.17 -4.76 -7.43
CA PHE A 126 18.78 -5.21 -7.34
C PHE A 126 17.78 -4.31 -8.07
N TYR A 127 18.13 -3.06 -8.38
CA TYR A 127 17.29 -2.14 -9.14
C TYR A 127 16.72 -2.79 -10.41
N LYS A 128 17.58 -3.39 -11.24
CA LYS A 128 17.15 -4.04 -12.50
C LYS A 128 16.18 -5.18 -12.23
N LEU A 129 16.45 -5.98 -11.19
CA LEU A 129 15.61 -7.11 -10.80
C LEU A 129 14.21 -6.62 -10.39
N LEU A 130 14.13 -5.59 -9.55
CA LEU A 130 12.84 -5.04 -9.10
C LEU A 130 12.03 -4.41 -10.23
N VAL A 131 12.68 -3.65 -11.12
CA VAL A 131 12.02 -3.08 -12.30
C VAL A 131 11.51 -4.16 -13.25
N MET A 132 12.29 -5.21 -13.49
CA MET A 132 11.85 -6.32 -14.33
C MET A 132 10.67 -7.08 -13.72
N ILE A 133 10.66 -7.30 -12.40
CA ILE A 133 9.50 -7.88 -11.71
C ILE A 133 8.28 -6.97 -11.89
N LEU A 134 8.43 -5.66 -11.70
CA LEU A 134 7.35 -4.71 -11.86
C LEU A 134 6.74 -4.76 -13.27
N LEU A 135 7.58 -4.70 -14.31
CA LEU A 135 7.12 -4.77 -15.71
C LEU A 135 6.46 -6.10 -16.03
N LYS A 136 6.98 -7.22 -15.50
CA LYS A 136 6.41 -8.55 -15.70
C LYS A 136 5.03 -8.67 -15.06
N VAL A 137 4.86 -8.15 -13.84
CA VAL A 137 3.56 -8.11 -13.14
C VAL A 137 2.58 -7.18 -13.86
N SER A 138 3.06 -6.12 -14.49
CA SER A 138 2.26 -5.21 -15.32
C SER A 138 1.97 -5.73 -16.74
N TYR A 139 2.38 -6.96 -17.09
CA TYR A 139 2.24 -7.53 -18.44
C TYR A 139 2.91 -6.70 -19.56
N VAL A 140 3.92 -5.90 -19.20
CA VAL A 140 4.68 -5.10 -20.16
C VAL A 140 5.94 -5.86 -20.58
N ASN A 141 5.98 -6.29 -21.83
CA ASN A 141 7.15 -6.94 -22.43
C ASN A 141 8.18 -5.90 -22.88
N PHE A 142 8.84 -5.25 -21.92
CA PHE A 142 9.91 -4.29 -22.17
C PHE A 142 11.13 -4.62 -21.30
N ALA A 143 12.32 -4.62 -21.89
CA ALA A 143 13.57 -4.90 -21.19
C ALA A 143 14.30 -3.60 -20.86
N ILE A 144 14.50 -3.34 -19.57
CA ILE A 144 15.27 -2.18 -19.09
C ILE A 144 16.67 -2.66 -18.66
N GLY A 145 17.70 -1.89 -19.06
CA GLY A 145 19.08 -2.12 -18.67
C GLY A 145 19.40 -1.60 -17.26
N PHE A 146 20.67 -1.67 -16.86
CA PHE A 146 21.10 -0.96 -15.65
C PHE A 146 20.99 0.55 -15.88
N TYR A 147 20.40 1.25 -14.91
CA TYR A 147 20.27 2.70 -14.92
C TYR A 147 20.88 3.26 -13.65
N PHE A 148 21.74 4.27 -13.80
CA PHE A 148 22.32 5.00 -12.68
C PHE A 148 22.18 6.49 -12.93
N ASN A 149 21.68 7.21 -11.93
CA ASN A 149 21.55 8.65 -11.98
C ASN A 149 21.97 9.25 -10.64
N TRP A 150 22.90 10.20 -10.68
CA TRP A 150 23.37 10.91 -9.50
C TRP A 150 22.24 11.64 -8.76
N ARG A 151 21.21 12.11 -9.49
CA ARG A 151 20.05 12.76 -8.88
C ARG A 151 19.24 11.82 -7.99
N ALA A 152 19.28 10.51 -8.23
CA ALA A 152 18.62 9.52 -7.39
C ALA A 152 19.37 9.24 -6.07
N LEU A 153 20.62 9.69 -5.93
CA LEU A 153 21.35 9.60 -4.67
C LEU A 153 20.93 10.69 -3.67
N LEU A 154 20.47 11.85 -4.16
CA LEU A 154 20.11 12.99 -3.31
C LEU A 154 19.09 12.65 -2.22
N PRO A 155 17.95 11.98 -2.51
CA PRO A 155 16.97 11.63 -1.47
C PRO A 155 17.55 10.66 -0.44
N VAL A 156 18.40 9.73 -0.87
CA VAL A 156 19.04 8.74 0.01
C VAL A 156 20.04 9.42 0.94
N ILE A 157 20.89 10.29 0.41
CA ILE A 157 21.91 11.02 1.19
C ILE A 157 21.26 12.01 2.16
N LEU A 158 20.07 12.53 1.87
CA LEU A 158 19.34 13.41 2.79
C LEU A 158 18.56 12.63 3.85
N LEU A 159 17.72 11.67 3.44
CA LEU A 159 16.74 11.04 4.33
C LEU A 159 17.34 9.92 5.19
N ILE A 160 18.27 9.12 4.67
CA ILE A 160 18.86 8.01 5.42
C ILE A 160 19.67 8.50 6.62
N PRO A 161 20.57 9.50 6.49
CA PRO A 161 21.29 10.01 7.66
C PRO A 161 20.37 10.62 8.71
N ILE A 162 19.31 11.33 8.31
CA ILE A 162 18.29 11.85 9.23
C ILE A 162 17.63 10.70 10.01
N LEU A 163 17.22 9.63 9.32
CA LEU A 163 16.69 8.42 9.95
C LEU A 163 17.71 7.81 10.92
N GLN A 164 18.96 7.66 10.50
CA GLN A 164 20.03 7.09 11.34
C GLN A 164 20.24 7.92 12.62
N VAL A 165 20.21 9.25 12.52
CA VAL A 165 20.31 10.17 13.68
C VAL A 165 19.10 10.00 14.61
N ILE A 166 17.89 9.88 14.09
CA ILE A 166 16.67 9.64 14.90
C ILE A 166 16.78 8.31 15.65
N LEU A 167 17.21 7.24 14.96
CA LEU A 167 17.41 5.92 15.58
C LEU A 167 18.51 5.94 16.63
N PHE A 168 19.59 6.67 16.36
CA PHE A 168 20.71 6.89 17.28
C PHE A 168 20.24 7.59 18.56
N LEU A 169 19.55 8.73 18.45
CA LEU A 169 18.99 9.48 19.58
C LEU A 169 18.04 8.61 20.42
N ASN A 170 17.17 7.84 19.76
CA ASN A 170 16.29 6.89 20.44
C ASN A 170 17.08 5.83 21.23
N ASN A 171 18.21 5.36 20.70
CA ASN A 171 19.09 4.41 21.38
C ASN A 171 19.75 5.03 22.61
N LEU A 172 20.26 6.25 22.50
CA LEU A 172 20.85 6.97 23.65
C LEU A 172 19.84 7.14 24.79
N ILE A 173 18.62 7.58 24.47
CA ILE A 173 17.54 7.77 25.45
C ILE A 173 17.18 6.42 26.09
N THR A 174 17.10 5.36 25.30
CA THR A 174 16.75 4.01 25.78
C THR A 174 17.82 3.47 26.72
N ILE A 175 19.11 3.57 26.36
CA ILE A 175 20.23 3.11 27.20
C ILE A 175 20.26 3.89 28.52
N LYS A 176 20.14 5.23 28.47
CA LYS A 176 20.16 6.08 29.67
C LYS A 176 19.03 5.75 30.64
N ARG A 177 17.82 5.47 30.14
CA ARG A 177 16.68 5.04 30.97
C ARG A 177 16.90 3.65 31.57
N LEU A 178 17.51 2.73 30.83
CA LEU A 178 17.73 1.36 31.30
C LEU A 178 18.74 1.24 32.43
N SER A 179 19.85 1.97 32.37
CA SER A 179 20.87 1.95 33.42
C SER A 179 20.31 2.44 34.76
N LEU A 180 19.39 3.43 34.74
CA LEU A 180 18.76 3.97 35.94
C LEU A 180 17.65 3.04 36.49
N LEU A 181 16.78 2.50 35.63
CA LEU A 181 15.59 1.75 36.05
C LEU A 181 15.89 0.32 36.54
N ARG A 182 16.96 -0.31 36.06
CA ARG A 182 17.26 -1.72 36.37
C ARG A 182 18.04 -1.91 37.68
N LEU A 183 18.74 -0.88 38.16
CA LEU A 183 19.30 -0.85 39.51
C LEU A 183 18.20 -0.74 40.59
N LEU A 184 17.06 -0.15 40.24
CA LEU A 184 15.98 0.18 41.19
C LEU A 184 14.82 -0.83 41.21
N LYS A 185 14.72 -1.77 40.26
CA LYS A 185 13.61 -2.74 40.21
C LYS A 185 14.09 -4.19 40.11
N PRO A 186 13.75 -5.08 41.08
CA PRO A 186 13.96 -6.51 40.91
C PRO A 186 13.16 -7.02 39.69
N LYS A 187 13.74 -7.98 38.96
CA LYS A 187 13.13 -8.65 37.79
C LYS A 187 11.86 -9.42 38.22
N ARG A 188 10.77 -8.74 38.54
CA ARG A 188 9.46 -9.39 38.56
C ARG A 188 9.02 -9.51 37.10
N PRO A 189 8.79 -10.73 36.57
CA PRO A 189 8.13 -10.85 35.28
C PRO A 189 6.79 -10.14 35.43
N ASN A 190 6.50 -9.18 34.55
CA ASN A 190 5.16 -8.62 34.39
C ASN A 190 4.26 -9.75 33.90
N VAL A 191 3.82 -10.61 34.81
CA VAL A 191 2.68 -11.49 34.57
C VAL A 191 1.51 -10.51 34.51
N PRO A 192 0.83 -10.35 33.36
CA PRO A 192 -0.34 -9.50 33.30
C PRO A 192 -1.32 -9.97 34.38
N GLU A 193 -1.92 -9.03 35.12
CA GLU A 193 -3.00 -9.33 36.04
C GLU A 193 -4.02 -10.19 35.29
N ILE A 194 -4.15 -11.43 35.75
CA ILE A 194 -4.99 -12.41 35.09
C ILE A 194 -6.41 -12.02 35.48
N LEU A 195 -7.06 -11.24 34.60
CA LEU A 195 -8.50 -11.05 34.64
C LEU A 195 -9.17 -12.43 34.82
N PRO A 196 -10.27 -12.52 35.57
CA PRO A 196 -10.95 -13.80 35.76
C PRO A 196 -11.32 -14.42 34.41
N LEU A 197 -11.20 -15.74 34.32
CA LEU A 197 -11.30 -16.52 33.07
C LEU A 197 -12.54 -16.19 32.22
N TRP A 198 -13.68 -15.92 32.86
CA TRP A 198 -14.93 -15.58 32.17
C TRP A 198 -14.87 -14.21 31.48
N GLN A 199 -14.22 -13.21 32.09
CA GLN A 199 -14.00 -11.89 31.47
C GLN A 199 -13.03 -11.99 30.30
N LEU A 200 -11.96 -12.80 30.42
CA LEU A 200 -11.03 -13.06 29.33
C LEU A 200 -11.68 -13.77 28.14
N GLN A 201 -12.62 -14.68 28.40
CA GLN A 201 -13.40 -15.36 27.36
C GLN A 201 -14.30 -14.39 26.61
N LEU A 202 -15.09 -13.58 27.32
CA LEU A 202 -15.94 -12.55 26.70
C LEU A 202 -15.11 -11.56 25.88
N LEU A 203 -14.01 -11.06 26.45
CA LEU A 203 -13.13 -10.12 25.77
C LEU A 203 -12.43 -10.75 24.56
N SER A 204 -12.07 -12.04 24.62
CA SER A 204 -11.51 -12.76 23.47
C SER A 204 -12.52 -12.92 22.34
N LEU A 205 -13.79 -13.16 22.67
CA LEU A 205 -14.87 -13.26 21.69
C LEU A 205 -15.12 -11.90 21.02
N LEU A 206 -15.08 -10.80 21.78
CA LEU A 206 -15.14 -9.44 21.24
C LEU A 206 -13.98 -9.14 20.29
N VAL A 207 -12.74 -9.46 20.68
CA VAL A 207 -11.55 -9.26 19.82
C VAL A 207 -11.62 -10.09 18.53
N LEU A 208 -12.06 -11.35 18.62
CA LEU A 208 -12.28 -12.19 17.43
C LEU A 208 -13.42 -11.64 16.56
N GLY A 209 -14.49 -11.14 17.19
CA GLY A 209 -15.59 -10.44 16.51
C GLY A 209 -15.13 -9.18 15.79
N LEU A 210 -14.23 -8.39 16.38
CA LEU A 210 -13.62 -7.22 15.72
C LEU A 210 -12.76 -7.61 14.51
N LEU A 211 -12.00 -8.71 14.60
CA LEU A 211 -11.18 -9.19 13.48
C LEU A 211 -12.04 -9.72 12.33
N LEU A 212 -13.03 -10.57 12.64
CA LEU A 212 -13.95 -11.13 11.64
C LEU A 212 -14.88 -10.06 11.06
N GLY A 213 -15.43 -9.20 11.91
CA GLY A 213 -16.28 -8.07 11.52
C GLY A 213 -15.51 -7.03 10.71
N GLY A 214 -14.25 -6.76 11.06
CA GLY A 214 -13.36 -5.93 10.26
C GLY A 214 -13.10 -6.53 8.87
N ALA A 215 -12.78 -7.83 8.81
CA ALA A 215 -12.59 -8.54 7.53
C ALA A 215 -13.85 -8.49 6.65
N GLN A 216 -15.02 -8.78 7.23
CA GLN A 216 -16.28 -8.73 6.52
C GLN A 216 -16.66 -7.30 6.10
N GLY A 217 -16.36 -6.31 6.95
CA GLY A 217 -16.56 -4.89 6.65
C GLY A 217 -15.70 -4.42 5.47
N PHE A 218 -14.47 -4.93 5.32
CA PHE A 218 -13.64 -4.66 4.15
C PHE A 218 -14.17 -5.32 2.87
N VAL A 219 -14.76 -6.52 2.96
CA VAL A 219 -15.41 -7.16 1.80
C VAL A 219 -16.64 -6.36 1.35
N ASN A 220 -17.41 -5.85 2.31
CA ASN A 220 -18.64 -5.10 2.07
C ASN A 220 -18.41 -3.57 2.14
N LEU A 221 -17.22 -3.09 1.77
CA LEU A 221 -16.83 -1.68 1.97
C LEU A 221 -17.83 -0.71 1.32
N PHE A 222 -18.29 -1.01 0.11
CA PHE A 222 -19.26 -0.23 -0.67
C PHE A 222 -20.72 -0.31 -0.16
N SER A 223 -20.99 -1.12 0.86
CA SER A 223 -22.29 -1.11 1.55
C SER A 223 -22.18 -0.37 2.88
N VAL A 224 -20.98 -0.37 3.47
CA VAL A 224 -20.69 0.31 4.73
C VAL A 224 -20.56 1.82 4.53
N ASP A 225 -19.95 2.27 3.43
CA ASP A 225 -19.87 3.69 3.07
C ASP A 225 -21.24 4.30 2.79
N ASP A 226 -22.10 3.63 2.01
CA ASP A 226 -23.47 4.05 1.71
C ASP A 226 -24.29 4.18 3.00
N PHE A 227 -24.17 3.20 3.90
CA PHE A 227 -24.83 3.23 5.21
C PHE A 227 -24.34 4.41 6.06
N LEU A 228 -23.02 4.64 6.14
CA LEU A 228 -22.45 5.74 6.94
C LEU A 228 -22.77 7.11 6.32
N ALA A 229 -22.75 7.22 5.00
CA ALA A 229 -23.11 8.44 4.29
C ALA A 229 -24.56 8.83 4.54
N GLN A 230 -25.48 7.85 4.50
CA GLN A 230 -26.90 8.08 4.73
C GLN A 230 -27.22 8.41 6.20
N GLN A 231 -26.57 7.74 7.16
CA GLN A 231 -26.81 7.97 8.60
C GLN A 231 -26.21 9.28 9.11
N LEU A 232 -25.02 9.64 8.63
CA LEU A 232 -24.30 10.84 9.09
C LEU A 232 -24.56 12.06 8.21
N ASN A 233 -25.35 11.91 7.13
CA ASN A 233 -25.66 12.96 6.16
C ASN A 233 -24.39 13.63 5.59
N ILE A 234 -23.39 12.81 5.26
CA ILE A 234 -22.09 13.21 4.70
C ILE A 234 -21.99 12.80 3.24
N SER A 235 -21.10 13.43 2.48
CA SER A 235 -20.85 13.05 1.09
C SER A 235 -20.35 11.60 0.99
N LEU A 236 -20.67 10.90 -0.12
CA LEU A 236 -20.20 9.52 -0.38
C LEU A 236 -18.68 9.37 -0.24
N VAL A 237 -17.92 10.35 -0.71
CA VAL A 237 -16.45 10.36 -0.58
C VAL A 237 -15.99 10.46 0.87
N ALA A 238 -16.67 11.29 1.69
CA ALA A 238 -16.40 11.38 3.11
C ALA A 238 -16.80 10.09 3.86
N GLY A 239 -17.93 9.49 3.49
CA GLY A 239 -18.38 8.19 4.01
C GLY A 239 -17.38 7.07 3.75
N LEU A 240 -16.85 6.98 2.52
CA LEU A 240 -15.78 6.05 2.15
C LEU A 240 -14.51 6.23 2.99
N CYS A 241 -14.04 7.46 3.14
CA CYS A 241 -12.84 7.76 3.92
C CYS A 241 -13.02 7.36 5.40
N LEU A 242 -14.19 7.68 5.96
CA LEU A 242 -14.54 7.36 7.34
C LEU A 242 -14.68 5.83 7.55
N ALA A 243 -15.31 5.12 6.60
CA ALA A 243 -15.42 3.67 6.63
C ALA A 243 -14.04 2.99 6.66
N ILE A 244 -13.14 3.40 5.75
CA ILE A 244 -11.77 2.87 5.68
C ILE A 244 -11.03 3.13 6.99
N LEU A 245 -11.17 4.33 7.57
CA LEU A 245 -10.52 4.71 8.82
C LEU A 245 -11.03 3.87 10.00
N LEU A 246 -12.35 3.74 10.16
CA LEU A 246 -12.95 2.94 11.24
C LEU A 246 -12.58 1.45 11.13
N LEU A 247 -12.67 0.88 9.93
CA LEU A 247 -12.31 -0.52 9.69
C LEU A 247 -10.82 -0.77 9.95
N SER A 248 -9.96 0.18 9.56
CA SER A 248 -8.52 0.10 9.84
C SER A 248 -8.21 0.16 11.34
N ILE A 249 -8.89 1.04 12.09
CA ILE A 249 -8.74 1.11 13.55
C ILE A 249 -9.23 -0.18 14.21
N ALA A 250 -10.40 -0.68 13.81
CA ALA A 250 -10.94 -1.94 14.32
C ALA A 250 -9.98 -3.11 14.08
N TRP A 251 -9.40 -3.17 12.88
CA TRP A 251 -8.41 -4.19 12.51
C TRP A 251 -7.14 -4.10 13.37
N ILE A 252 -6.57 -2.90 13.54
CA ILE A 252 -5.37 -2.68 14.35
C ILE A 252 -5.63 -3.05 15.82
N LEU A 253 -6.76 -2.63 16.38
CA LEU A 253 -7.15 -2.98 17.75
C LEU A 253 -7.35 -4.48 17.92
N GLY A 254 -7.98 -5.14 16.94
CA GLY A 254 -8.13 -6.60 16.90
C GLY A 254 -6.78 -7.32 16.92
N LEU A 255 -5.84 -6.89 16.07
CA LEU A 255 -4.48 -7.46 16.02
C LEU A 255 -3.70 -7.23 17.33
N MET A 256 -3.88 -6.08 17.97
CA MET A 256 -3.29 -5.81 19.28
C MET A 256 -3.89 -6.70 20.38
N GLY A 257 -5.20 -6.95 20.33
CA GLY A 257 -5.91 -7.81 21.26
C GLY A 257 -5.57 -9.30 21.11
N LEU A 258 -5.17 -9.75 19.92
CA LEU A 258 -4.86 -11.15 19.62
C LEU A 258 -3.83 -11.74 20.59
N TRP A 259 -2.66 -11.12 20.72
CA TRP A 259 -1.60 -11.64 21.58
C TRP A 259 -1.81 -11.37 23.06
N ARG A 260 -2.53 -10.31 23.41
CA ARG A 260 -2.74 -9.90 24.81
C ARG A 260 -3.92 -10.63 25.47
N ILE A 261 -4.92 -11.02 24.69
CA ILE A 261 -6.21 -11.54 25.19
C ILE A 261 -6.48 -12.92 24.59
N VAL A 262 -6.53 -13.06 23.27
CA VAL A 262 -6.95 -14.32 22.60
C VAL A 262 -5.99 -15.47 22.91
N ILE A 263 -4.69 -15.28 22.70
CA ILE A 263 -3.69 -16.34 22.93
C ILE A 263 -3.68 -16.82 24.40
N PRO A 264 -3.66 -15.93 25.40
CA PRO A 264 -3.84 -16.32 26.81
C PRO A 264 -5.12 -17.11 27.07
N THR A 265 -6.25 -16.68 26.54
CA THR A 265 -7.54 -17.39 26.70
C THR A 265 -7.49 -18.78 26.09
N VAL A 266 -6.92 -18.93 24.89
CA VAL A 266 -6.75 -20.22 24.22
C VAL A 266 -5.87 -21.15 25.05
N ILE A 267 -4.74 -20.66 25.58
CA ILE A 267 -3.84 -21.44 26.43
C ILE A 267 -4.55 -21.89 27.72
N LEU A 268 -5.32 -21.01 28.36
CA LEU A 268 -6.10 -21.35 29.56
C LEU A 268 -7.22 -22.36 29.27
N CYS A 269 -7.85 -22.26 28.09
CA CYS A 269 -8.84 -23.24 27.63
C CYS A 269 -8.20 -24.61 27.38
N LEU A 270 -7.05 -24.65 26.72
CA LEU A 270 -6.25 -25.87 26.50
C LEU A 270 -5.87 -26.57 27.83
N ARG A 271 -5.62 -25.80 28.90
CA ARG A 271 -5.36 -26.38 30.24
C ARG A 271 -6.57 -27.11 30.85
N ARG A 272 -7.80 -26.81 30.42
CA ARG A 272 -9.01 -27.51 30.91
C ARG A 272 -9.19 -28.89 30.29
N PHE A 273 -8.63 -29.14 29.11
CA PHE A 273 -8.71 -30.45 28.45
C PHE A 273 -7.73 -31.44 29.09
N LYS A 274 -8.19 -32.14 30.14
CA LYS A 274 -7.38 -33.09 30.93
C LYS A 274 -6.63 -34.12 30.07
N LYS A 275 -7.25 -34.62 28.97
CA LYS A 275 -6.62 -35.59 28.03
C LYS A 275 -5.40 -35.03 27.29
N LEU A 276 -5.34 -33.73 27.01
CA LEU A 276 -4.24 -33.10 26.26
C LEU A 276 -3.18 -32.53 27.19
N TYR A 277 -3.59 -32.03 28.37
CA TYR A 277 -2.71 -31.39 29.33
C TYR A 277 -1.91 -32.39 30.17
N PHE A 278 -2.51 -33.47 30.66
CA PHE A 278 -1.89 -34.37 31.66
C PHE A 278 -0.97 -35.48 31.11
N ILE A 279 -0.56 -35.41 29.83
CA ILE A 279 0.46 -36.32 29.29
C ILE A 279 1.85 -35.82 29.76
N GLN A 280 2.61 -36.68 30.45
CA GLN A 280 3.80 -36.38 31.28
C GLN A 280 4.73 -35.27 30.76
N GLN A 281 5.08 -35.25 29.47
CA GLN A 281 6.01 -34.27 28.88
C GLN A 281 5.33 -32.94 28.46
N ARG A 282 4.01 -32.89 28.30
CA ARG A 282 3.28 -31.74 27.72
C ARG A 282 2.96 -30.63 28.74
N ILE A 283 2.88 -30.96 30.03
CA ILE A 283 2.61 -30.00 31.10
C ILE A 283 3.70 -28.91 31.15
N PHE A 284 4.97 -29.35 31.14
CA PHE A 284 6.11 -28.44 31.16
C PHE A 284 6.14 -27.57 29.90
N THR A 285 5.98 -28.17 28.72
CA THR A 285 5.98 -27.45 27.43
C THR A 285 4.88 -26.39 27.34
N ILE A 286 3.64 -26.69 27.75
CA ILE A 286 2.53 -25.73 27.73
C ILE A 286 2.78 -24.58 28.72
N SER A 287 3.36 -24.87 29.89
CA SER A 287 3.71 -23.85 30.88
C SER A 287 4.84 -22.92 30.39
N GLU A 288 5.80 -23.44 29.63
CA GLU A 288 6.89 -22.68 29.04
C GLU A 288 6.43 -21.83 27.88
N ILE A 289 5.65 -22.38 26.94
CA ILE A 289 5.06 -21.63 25.81
C ILE A 289 4.22 -20.47 26.34
N SER A 290 3.43 -20.71 27.38
CA SER A 290 2.62 -19.69 28.04
C SER A 290 3.49 -18.56 28.59
N ARG A 291 4.49 -18.89 29.44
CA ARG A 291 5.41 -17.89 30.00
C ARG A 291 6.22 -17.15 28.93
N TRP A 292 6.63 -17.86 27.88
CA TRP A 292 7.35 -17.28 26.74
C TRP A 292 6.48 -16.29 25.97
N SER A 293 5.24 -16.66 25.66
CA SER A 293 4.28 -15.80 24.95
C SER A 293 3.99 -14.54 25.77
N PHE A 294 3.68 -14.68 27.06
CA PHE A 294 3.45 -13.55 27.97
C PHE A 294 4.64 -12.60 28.08
N ARG A 295 5.87 -13.13 28.14
CA ARG A 295 7.09 -12.30 28.19
C ARG A 295 7.31 -11.52 26.90
N ASN A 296 6.88 -12.07 25.76
CA ASN A 296 7.16 -11.55 24.43
C ASN A 296 5.96 -10.88 23.74
N VAL A 297 4.80 -10.73 24.40
CA VAL A 297 3.56 -10.16 23.81
C VAL A 297 3.83 -8.88 23.01
N LYS A 298 4.51 -7.89 23.59
CA LYS A 298 4.79 -6.61 22.91
C LYS A 298 5.60 -6.78 21.62
N SER A 299 6.51 -7.77 21.59
CA SER A 299 7.30 -8.06 20.40
C SER A 299 6.43 -8.73 19.36
N LEU A 300 5.71 -9.80 19.75
CA LEU A 300 4.86 -10.59 18.86
C LEU A 300 3.77 -9.74 18.22
N THR A 301 3.10 -8.87 18.99
CA THR A 301 2.12 -7.90 18.47
C THR A 301 2.74 -6.98 17.42
N GLY A 302 3.96 -6.48 17.65
CA GLY A 302 4.64 -5.61 16.69
C GLY A 302 4.98 -6.32 15.38
N ILE A 303 5.43 -7.59 15.44
CA ILE A 303 5.70 -8.40 14.24
C ILE A 303 4.39 -8.63 13.47
N THR A 304 3.30 -9.00 14.14
CA THR A 304 2.03 -9.22 13.47
C THR A 304 1.42 -7.96 12.87
N LEU A 305 1.61 -6.79 13.50
CA LEU A 305 1.19 -5.52 12.91
C LEU A 305 1.99 -5.19 11.65
N LEU A 306 3.30 -5.41 11.67
CA LEU A 306 4.16 -5.19 10.49
C LEU A 306 3.81 -6.16 9.34
N LEU A 307 3.56 -7.44 9.65
CA LEU A 307 3.12 -8.42 8.66
C LEU A 307 1.73 -8.09 8.12
N GLY A 308 0.79 -7.72 8.99
CA GLY A 308 -0.55 -7.30 8.59
C GLY A 308 -0.49 -6.13 7.61
N LEU A 309 0.33 -5.12 7.94
CA LEU A 309 0.56 -3.99 7.06
C LEU A 309 1.19 -4.40 5.71
N ALA A 310 2.16 -5.32 5.70
CA ALA A 310 2.73 -5.82 4.45
C ALA A 310 1.66 -6.50 3.57
N PHE A 311 0.79 -7.31 4.17
CA PHE A 311 -0.30 -7.96 3.46
C PHE A 311 -1.37 -6.97 2.97
N THR A 312 -1.67 -5.90 3.71
CA THR A 312 -2.61 -4.88 3.22
C THR A 312 -2.07 -4.15 2.00
N PHE A 313 -0.77 -3.83 1.96
CA PHE A 313 -0.16 -3.23 0.77
C PHE A 313 -0.14 -4.18 -0.43
N LEU A 314 0.18 -5.46 -0.22
CA LEU A 314 0.10 -6.48 -1.27
C LEU A 314 -1.32 -6.64 -1.81
N GLY A 315 -2.31 -6.72 -0.90
CA GLY A 315 -3.73 -6.81 -1.26
C GLY A 315 -4.21 -5.57 -2.02
N MET A 316 -3.87 -4.37 -1.55
CA MET A 316 -4.20 -3.11 -2.22
C MET A 316 -3.58 -3.04 -3.63
N GLY A 317 -2.31 -3.41 -3.77
CA GLY A 317 -1.64 -3.46 -5.08
C GLY A 317 -2.33 -4.43 -6.04
N ALA A 318 -2.70 -5.61 -5.58
CA ALA A 318 -3.42 -6.59 -6.38
C ALA A 318 -4.83 -6.11 -6.78
N LEU A 319 -5.55 -5.47 -5.86
CA LEU A 319 -6.87 -4.88 -6.14
C LEU A 319 -6.77 -3.78 -7.18
N VAL A 320 -5.89 -2.79 -6.98
CA VAL A 320 -5.70 -1.67 -7.93
C VAL A 320 -5.29 -2.19 -9.31
N SER A 321 -4.40 -3.18 -9.38
CA SER A 321 -4.00 -3.80 -10.64
C SER A 321 -5.19 -4.49 -11.34
N ARG A 322 -5.98 -5.29 -10.62
CA ARG A 322 -7.17 -5.94 -11.20
C ARG A 322 -8.24 -4.96 -11.61
N TYR A 323 -8.53 -3.95 -10.80
CA TYR A 323 -9.46 -2.88 -11.18
C TYR A 323 -8.96 -2.14 -12.43
N GLY A 324 -7.66 -1.84 -12.50
CA GLY A 324 -7.04 -1.23 -13.67
C GLY A 324 -7.18 -2.10 -14.93
N LEU A 325 -6.87 -3.39 -14.85
CA LEU A 325 -7.02 -4.32 -15.98
C LEU A 325 -8.47 -4.48 -16.42
N ASN A 326 -9.41 -4.66 -15.49
CA ASN A 326 -10.84 -4.72 -15.79
C ASN A 326 -11.34 -3.42 -16.44
N THR A 327 -10.78 -2.28 -16.05
CA THR A 327 -11.08 -0.98 -16.68
C THR A 327 -10.61 -1.00 -18.13
N ILE A 328 -9.36 -1.37 -18.40
CA ILE A 328 -8.82 -1.48 -19.77
C ILE A 328 -9.67 -2.44 -20.63
N ASP A 329 -10.03 -3.61 -20.11
CA ASP A 329 -10.87 -4.58 -20.85
C ASP A 329 -12.25 -4.01 -21.21
N ASN A 330 -12.82 -3.19 -20.33
CA ASN A 330 -14.13 -2.56 -20.55
C ASN A 330 -14.06 -1.35 -21.50
N TYR A 331 -13.00 -0.54 -21.44
CA TYR A 331 -12.86 0.70 -22.22
C TYR A 331 -12.17 0.50 -23.58
N THR A 332 -11.30 -0.51 -23.70
CA THR A 332 -10.60 -0.85 -24.96
C THR A 332 -10.87 -2.29 -25.37
N PRO A 333 -12.10 -2.59 -25.87
CA PRO A 333 -12.46 -3.94 -26.31
C PRO A 333 -11.76 -4.43 -27.58
N TYR A 334 -10.84 -3.65 -28.13
CA TYR A 334 -10.19 -3.88 -29.41
C TYR A 334 -8.72 -4.19 -29.18
N SER A 335 -8.22 -5.24 -29.84
CA SER A 335 -6.81 -5.64 -29.74
C SER A 335 -5.85 -4.61 -30.37
N LEU A 336 -6.34 -3.76 -31.28
CA LEU A 336 -5.58 -2.71 -31.95
C LEU A 336 -6.45 -1.45 -32.12
N LEU A 337 -5.96 -0.30 -31.66
CA LEU A 337 -6.52 1.02 -31.91
C LEU A 337 -5.49 1.85 -32.69
N ALA A 338 -5.84 2.18 -33.93
CA ALA A 338 -4.98 2.87 -34.87
C ALA A 338 -5.54 4.26 -35.19
N THR A 339 -4.72 5.30 -35.10
CA THR A 339 -5.04 6.59 -35.71
C THR A 339 -4.71 6.52 -37.20
N ALA A 340 -5.50 7.17 -38.07
CA ALA A 340 -5.35 7.15 -39.53
C ALA A 340 -3.89 7.44 -40.01
N ASN A 341 -3.14 8.25 -39.27
CA ASN A 341 -1.75 8.61 -39.61
C ASN A 341 -0.72 7.48 -39.41
N LYS A 342 -1.07 6.37 -38.74
CA LYS A 342 -0.16 5.25 -38.43
C LYS A 342 -0.57 3.92 -39.07
N GLN A 343 -1.51 3.94 -40.00
CA GLN A 343 -2.05 2.74 -40.64
C GLN A 343 -0.96 1.92 -41.36
N VAL A 344 0.00 2.59 -42.01
CA VAL A 344 1.14 1.96 -42.70
C VAL A 344 2.08 1.22 -41.74
N GLU A 345 2.30 1.74 -40.53
CA GLU A 345 3.14 1.11 -39.50
C GLU A 345 2.50 -0.18 -38.96
N ILE A 346 1.17 -0.19 -38.85
CA ILE A 346 0.40 -1.31 -38.32
C ILE A 346 0.33 -2.46 -39.35
N ASP A 347 0.16 -2.13 -40.63
CA ASP A 347 0.20 -3.13 -41.70
C ASP A 347 1.57 -3.84 -41.78
N GLN A 348 2.65 -3.13 -41.44
CA GLN A 348 4.00 -3.72 -41.35
C GLN A 348 4.14 -4.65 -40.13
N ILE A 349 3.61 -4.27 -38.96
CA ILE A 349 3.63 -5.09 -37.74
C ILE A 349 2.80 -6.38 -37.93
N LEU A 350 1.60 -6.27 -38.52
CA LEU A 350 0.72 -7.41 -38.79
C LEU A 350 1.33 -8.41 -39.77
N LYS A 351 2.04 -7.93 -40.79
CA LYS A 351 2.79 -8.80 -41.72
C LYS A 351 4.00 -9.47 -41.05
N ARG A 352 4.66 -8.80 -40.10
CA ARG A 352 5.84 -9.31 -39.38
C ARG A 352 5.48 -10.46 -38.43
N ASP A 353 4.39 -10.34 -37.68
CA ASP A 353 4.00 -11.33 -36.66
C ASP A 353 3.13 -12.48 -37.19
N LYS A 354 2.87 -12.54 -38.51
CA LYS A 354 2.03 -13.57 -39.16
C LYS A 354 0.69 -13.81 -38.47
N VAL A 355 0.15 -12.79 -37.80
CA VAL A 355 -1.16 -12.88 -37.18
C VAL A 355 -2.17 -12.84 -38.33
N VAL A 356 -2.99 -13.89 -38.46
CA VAL A 356 -4.21 -13.86 -39.30
C VAL A 356 -5.21 -12.94 -38.60
N ALA A 357 -4.88 -11.65 -38.57
CA ALA A 357 -5.80 -10.65 -38.13
C ALA A 357 -6.80 -10.49 -39.27
N GLN A 358 -8.04 -10.91 -39.03
CA GLN A 358 -9.17 -10.35 -39.77
C GLN A 358 -9.25 -8.87 -39.39
N VAL A 359 -8.36 -8.05 -39.96
CA VAL A 359 -8.49 -6.60 -39.93
C VAL A 359 -9.57 -6.27 -40.94
N GLN A 360 -10.81 -6.55 -40.56
CA GLN A 360 -11.89 -5.77 -41.12
C GLN A 360 -11.67 -4.35 -40.56
N PRO A 361 -11.54 -3.31 -41.39
CA PRO A 361 -11.64 -1.95 -40.91
C PRO A 361 -13.07 -1.79 -40.41
N ILE A 362 -13.31 -2.13 -39.14
CA ILE A 362 -14.68 -2.25 -38.66
C ILE A 362 -15.34 -0.86 -38.70
N PHE A 363 -14.57 0.23 -38.56
CA PHE A 363 -15.12 1.58 -38.44
C PHE A 363 -14.16 2.68 -38.95
N GLN A 364 -14.56 3.41 -40.01
CA GLN A 364 -14.06 4.77 -40.25
C GLN A 364 -14.91 5.74 -39.42
N THR A 365 -14.51 5.99 -38.17
CA THR A 365 -15.17 7.01 -37.33
C THR A 365 -14.38 8.29 -37.38
N LYS A 366 -15.06 9.40 -37.68
CA LYS A 366 -14.49 10.74 -37.54
C LYS A 366 -14.47 11.07 -36.06
N ILE A 367 -13.30 10.96 -35.43
CA ILE A 367 -13.11 11.36 -34.03
C ILE A 367 -13.17 12.89 -33.98
N LEU A 368 -14.28 13.42 -33.45
CA LEU A 368 -14.41 14.83 -33.13
C LEU A 368 -14.21 14.96 -31.61
N PRO A 369 -13.18 15.66 -31.13
CA PRO A 369 -13.04 15.94 -29.71
C PRO A 369 -14.20 16.85 -29.28
N VAL A 370 -15.12 16.30 -28.49
CA VAL A 370 -16.25 17.05 -27.95
C VAL A 370 -16.04 17.23 -26.45
N ASN A 371 -15.89 18.48 -26.03
CA ASN A 371 -16.04 18.87 -24.63
C ASN A 371 -17.54 18.94 -24.30
N TYR A 372 -17.91 18.60 -23.08
CA TYR A 372 -19.27 18.81 -22.61
C TYR A 372 -19.23 19.23 -21.14
N ASN A 373 -20.15 20.12 -20.78
CA ASN A 373 -20.35 20.53 -19.40
C ASN A 373 -21.70 19.94 -18.97
N LEU A 374 -21.71 19.11 -17.93
CA LEU A 374 -22.94 18.55 -17.38
C LEU A 374 -23.10 19.10 -15.97
N ASP A 375 -24.24 19.73 -15.70
CA ASP A 375 -24.68 19.94 -14.33
C ASP A 375 -25.12 18.58 -13.79
N THR A 376 -24.37 18.07 -12.80
CA THR A 376 -24.62 16.77 -12.18
C THR A 376 -24.79 16.94 -10.67
N VAL A 377 -25.40 15.96 -10.02
CA VAL A 377 -25.66 15.93 -8.57
C VAL A 377 -24.36 16.01 -7.73
N VAL A 378 -23.21 15.75 -8.33
CA VAL A 378 -21.88 15.78 -7.68
C VAL A 378 -21.30 17.21 -7.58
N GLY A 379 -21.97 18.22 -8.16
CA GLY A 379 -21.62 19.63 -8.05
C GLY A 379 -21.81 20.40 -9.35
N HIS A 380 -22.04 21.72 -9.24
CA HIS A 380 -22.02 22.62 -10.40
C HIS A 380 -20.65 22.58 -11.08
N ASN A 381 -20.63 22.45 -12.41
CA ASN A 381 -19.42 22.34 -13.24
C ASN A 381 -18.65 21.01 -13.13
N TYR A 382 -19.31 19.86 -13.30
CA TYR A 382 -18.57 18.66 -13.71
C TYR A 382 -18.04 18.85 -15.14
N ARG A 383 -16.82 19.41 -15.22
CA ARG A 383 -16.02 19.43 -16.45
C ARG A 383 -15.38 18.07 -16.60
N SER A 384 -15.93 17.24 -17.49
CA SER A 384 -15.15 16.14 -18.05
C SER A 384 -13.99 16.80 -18.81
N ASN A 385 -12.80 16.78 -18.22
CA ASN A 385 -11.59 17.19 -18.92
C ASN A 385 -11.29 16.13 -19.98
N ALA A 386 -11.97 16.26 -21.11
CA ALA A 386 -11.66 15.70 -22.42
C ALA A 386 -11.13 14.25 -22.42
N ASP A 387 -11.98 13.28 -22.08
CA ASP A 387 -11.92 12.04 -22.85
C ASP A 387 -12.53 12.35 -24.23
N PRO A 388 -11.80 12.20 -25.35
CA PRO A 388 -12.32 12.47 -26.69
C PRO A 388 -13.54 11.57 -26.93
N SER A 389 -14.73 12.13 -26.73
CA SER A 389 -15.96 11.39 -26.92
C SER A 389 -16.12 11.10 -28.42
N MET A 390 -16.17 9.81 -28.76
CA MET A 390 -16.24 9.38 -30.15
C MET A 390 -17.63 9.72 -30.71
N VAL A 391 -17.68 10.68 -31.63
CA VAL A 391 -18.88 10.93 -32.43
C VAL A 391 -18.97 9.86 -33.51
N MET A 392 -20.10 9.17 -33.58
CA MET A 392 -20.37 8.14 -34.58
C MET A 392 -21.79 8.26 -35.12
N THR A 393 -22.03 7.79 -36.34
CA THR A 393 -23.38 7.79 -36.91
C THR A 393 -24.28 6.82 -36.13
N GLN A 394 -25.59 7.08 -36.12
CA GLN A 394 -26.57 6.18 -35.49
C GLN A 394 -26.47 4.75 -36.06
N ALA A 395 -26.21 4.60 -37.36
CA ALA A 395 -26.04 3.30 -38.01
C ALA A 395 -24.82 2.55 -37.46
N THR A 396 -23.70 3.26 -37.30
CA THR A 396 -22.46 2.73 -36.71
C THR A 396 -22.68 2.29 -35.26
N TYR A 397 -23.32 3.14 -34.45
CA TYR A 397 -23.65 2.81 -33.06
C TYR A 397 -24.56 1.58 -32.96
N ASN A 398 -25.65 1.53 -33.74
CA ASN A 398 -26.60 0.42 -33.67
C ASN A 398 -25.98 -0.92 -34.08
N ARG A 399 -25.01 -0.89 -34.99
CA ARG A 399 -24.26 -2.08 -35.39
C ARG A 399 -23.34 -2.55 -34.26
N PHE A 400 -22.66 -1.63 -33.57
CA PHE A 400 -21.87 -1.93 -32.37
C PHE A 400 -22.74 -2.46 -31.21
N ALA A 401 -23.88 -1.80 -30.98
CA ALA A 401 -24.80 -2.16 -29.91
C ALA A 401 -25.32 -3.59 -30.07
N ARG A 402 -25.70 -4.01 -31.29
CA ARG A 402 -26.11 -5.39 -31.60
C ARG A 402 -25.01 -6.41 -31.30
N TYR A 403 -23.75 -6.12 -31.63
CA TYR A 403 -22.62 -7.01 -31.37
C TYR A 403 -22.37 -7.20 -29.86
N ARG A 404 -22.57 -6.15 -29.06
CA ARG A 404 -22.39 -6.15 -27.61
C ARG A 404 -23.64 -6.51 -26.81
N GLY A 405 -24.76 -6.80 -27.47
CA GLY A 405 -26.06 -7.02 -26.80
C GLY A 405 -26.65 -5.77 -26.13
N LEU A 406 -26.19 -4.57 -26.52
CA LEU A 406 -26.66 -3.28 -26.02
C LEU A 406 -27.90 -2.80 -26.80
N LYS A 407 -28.69 -1.91 -26.19
CA LYS A 407 -29.89 -1.33 -26.82
C LYS A 407 -29.53 -0.42 -28.00
N THR A 408 -30.22 -0.60 -29.12
CA THR A 408 -30.12 0.27 -30.30
C THR A 408 -30.86 1.58 -30.10
N LEU A 409 -30.31 2.68 -30.62
CA LEU A 409 -30.92 4.01 -30.61
C LEU A 409 -31.67 4.31 -31.92
N LYS A 410 -32.86 4.88 -31.81
CA LYS A 410 -33.61 5.48 -32.93
C LYS A 410 -33.68 6.98 -32.73
N LEU A 411 -32.87 7.75 -33.46
CA LEU A 411 -32.84 9.21 -33.40
C LEU A 411 -33.66 9.79 -34.57
N LYS A 412 -34.40 10.87 -34.31
CA LYS A 412 -35.06 11.67 -35.37
C LYS A 412 -34.05 12.63 -36.03
N PRO A 413 -34.37 13.24 -37.19
CA PRO A 413 -33.54 14.31 -37.75
C PRO A 413 -33.29 15.41 -36.71
N ASN A 414 -32.05 15.90 -36.62
CA ASN A 414 -31.60 16.90 -35.63
C ASN A 414 -31.53 16.43 -34.14
N GLN A 415 -31.61 15.14 -33.85
CA GLN A 415 -31.37 14.59 -32.51
C GLN A 415 -30.00 13.92 -32.40
N ALA A 416 -29.32 14.12 -31.28
CA ALA A 416 -28.08 13.44 -30.92
C ALA A 416 -28.26 12.66 -29.61
N GLY A 417 -27.72 11.45 -29.55
CA GLY A 417 -27.66 10.65 -28.33
C GLY A 417 -26.27 10.70 -27.71
N ILE A 418 -26.17 10.95 -26.41
CA ILE A 418 -24.91 10.91 -25.66
C ILE A 418 -24.90 9.64 -24.81
N ILE A 419 -23.85 8.84 -24.95
CA ILE A 419 -23.63 7.64 -24.14
C ILE A 419 -22.67 8.04 -23.02
N MET A 420 -23.19 8.09 -21.80
CA MET A 420 -22.39 8.46 -20.64
C MET A 420 -21.67 7.23 -20.09
N PRO A 421 -20.35 7.30 -19.83
CA PRO A 421 -19.56 6.15 -19.38
C PRO A 421 -19.89 5.64 -17.97
N VAL A 422 -20.74 6.35 -17.20
CA VAL A 422 -20.99 6.03 -15.79
C VAL A 422 -22.49 6.10 -15.47
N THR A 423 -23.12 4.94 -15.29
CA THR A 423 -24.53 4.81 -14.86
C THR A 423 -24.73 5.06 -13.35
N SER A 424 -23.67 5.02 -12.53
CA SER A 424 -23.77 5.25 -11.08
C SER A 424 -24.05 6.71 -10.70
N ILE A 425 -23.64 7.69 -11.52
CA ILE A 425 -23.91 9.12 -11.29
C ILE A 425 -25.42 9.42 -11.45
N LEU A 426 -26.13 8.68 -12.32
CA LEU A 426 -27.56 8.86 -12.54
C LEU A 426 -28.44 8.08 -11.55
N LYS A 427 -27.91 7.03 -10.89
CA LYS A 427 -28.66 6.24 -9.90
C LYS A 427 -29.15 7.07 -8.70
N ALA A 428 -28.47 8.17 -8.38
CA ALA A 428 -28.82 9.04 -7.26
C ALA A 428 -29.88 10.10 -7.59
N ALA A 429 -30.24 10.29 -8.87
CA ALA A 429 -31.19 11.31 -9.29
C ALA A 429 -32.55 10.70 -9.62
N SER A 430 -33.60 11.18 -8.95
CA SER A 430 -34.97 10.98 -9.42
C SER A 430 -35.09 11.55 -10.84
N LYS A 431 -35.72 10.80 -11.76
CA LYS A 431 -36.01 11.23 -13.15
C LYS A 431 -36.63 12.64 -13.25
N LYS A 432 -37.24 13.15 -12.17
CA LYS A 432 -37.85 14.49 -12.10
C LYS A 432 -36.84 15.65 -12.03
N ASP A 433 -35.68 15.48 -11.39
CA ASP A 433 -34.76 16.59 -11.15
C ASP A 433 -33.89 16.92 -12.37
N ILE A 434 -33.58 15.92 -13.20
CA ILE A 434 -32.76 16.10 -14.41
C ILE A 434 -33.55 16.75 -15.55
N ALA A 435 -34.88 16.61 -15.57
CA ALA A 435 -35.74 17.25 -16.57
C ALA A 435 -35.93 18.75 -16.33
N ALA A 436 -35.72 19.22 -15.10
CA ALA A 436 -35.94 20.61 -14.70
C ALA A 436 -34.74 21.53 -14.99
N GLN A 437 -33.52 20.99 -15.06
CA GLN A 437 -32.32 21.74 -15.45
C GLN A 437 -31.95 21.44 -16.90
N LYS A 438 -31.66 22.49 -17.68
CA LYS A 438 -31.21 22.37 -19.08
C LYS A 438 -29.68 22.29 -19.09
N PRO A 439 -29.04 21.11 -19.11
CA PRO A 439 -27.58 21.04 -19.20
C PRO A 439 -27.12 21.58 -20.55
N VAL A 440 -26.19 22.53 -20.52
CA VAL A 440 -25.63 23.15 -21.72
C VAL A 440 -24.36 22.41 -22.10
N VAL A 441 -24.45 21.59 -23.14
CA VAL A 441 -23.28 20.91 -23.72
C VAL A 441 -22.49 21.92 -24.58
N GLN A 442 -21.37 22.43 -24.06
CA GLN A 442 -20.43 23.23 -24.85
C GLN A 442 -19.35 22.34 -25.49
N VAL A 443 -19.58 22.00 -26.75
CA VAL A 443 -18.59 21.37 -27.63
C VAL A 443 -17.44 22.37 -27.88
N GLY A 444 -16.19 21.89 -27.86
CA GLY A 444 -14.98 22.71 -27.94
C GLY A 444 -14.87 23.59 -29.20
N THR A 445 -13.70 24.20 -29.41
CA THR A 445 -13.41 25.29 -30.36
C THR A 445 -13.72 25.06 -31.85
N TYR A 446 -14.25 23.90 -32.26
CA TYR A 446 -14.49 23.56 -33.67
C TYR A 446 -15.98 23.43 -34.09
N ALA A 447 -16.94 23.45 -33.16
CA ALA A 447 -18.37 23.62 -33.46
C ALA A 447 -19.17 23.80 -32.16
N GLN A 448 -20.08 24.78 -32.08
CA GLN A 448 -21.03 24.89 -30.96
C GLN A 448 -22.33 24.13 -31.30
N LEU A 449 -22.61 23.03 -30.60
CA LEU A 449 -23.90 22.33 -30.69
C LEU A 449 -24.70 22.57 -29.41
N LYS A 450 -25.73 23.43 -29.47
CA LYS A 450 -26.72 23.55 -28.38
C LYS A 450 -27.64 22.33 -28.42
N LEU A 451 -27.42 21.36 -27.54
CA LEU A 451 -28.27 20.17 -27.42
C LEU A 451 -29.27 20.34 -26.27
N GLN A 452 -30.55 20.10 -26.53
CA GLN A 452 -31.61 20.07 -25.53
C GLN A 452 -31.94 18.61 -25.19
N ILE A 453 -31.83 18.21 -23.92
CA ILE A 453 -32.16 16.85 -23.50
C ILE A 453 -33.67 16.65 -23.55
N THR A 454 -34.12 15.78 -24.45
CA THR A 454 -35.54 15.45 -24.63
C THR A 454 -35.97 14.19 -23.87
N SER A 455 -35.05 13.27 -23.55
CA SER A 455 -35.35 12.04 -22.81
C SER A 455 -34.10 11.38 -22.24
N ILE A 456 -34.25 10.66 -21.11
CA ILE A 456 -33.21 9.84 -20.48
C ILE A 456 -33.72 8.42 -20.35
N THR A 457 -33.00 7.46 -20.94
CA THR A 457 -33.35 6.04 -20.94
C THR A 457 -32.19 5.21 -20.37
N ASN A 458 -32.51 4.24 -19.50
CA ASN A 458 -31.56 3.26 -18.96
C ASN A 458 -31.18 2.18 -19.97
#